data_AF-A0A7Y3M624-F1
#
_entry.id   AF-A0A7Y3M624-F1
#
_cell.length_a   1.000
_cell.length_b   1.000
_cell.length_c   1.000
_cell.angle_alpha   90.00
_cell.angle_beta   90.00
_cell.angle_gamma   90.00
#
_symmetry.space_group_name_H-M   'P 1'
#
loop_
_entity.id
_entity.type
_entity.pdbx_description
1 polymer ?
#
loop_
_entity_poly.entity_id
_entity_poly.type
_entity_poly.pdbx_seq_one_letter_code
_entity_poly.pdbx_strand_id
1 'polypeptide(L)'
;VHFLVPPDAFARVYNAVQLTTPLALAASTNSPTFLGHRLWDETRVALFKQSVDSRPVEAQRWRAPARVSFGHGWVRSGAFELFQEAVSLFPPLLPVLSDEDPAEVQAGGGIPNLGELRLHQGTVWRWNRAIFDPASGGHLRIEMRALPSGPTPVDMMAAAAFQVGLAHALREEVERCIPGFPFEYAQWNFYRAAQSGLDAKVLWPSSRAPSPVERPVDELILEMLPRADEGLDQLGVDVAERRRLLGVFRDRVESGVTPSRWQHRVLEQRKSRMHRQDALREMLEEYLAHADRRLPIHEWRDHP
;
A
#
# COMPACT_ATOMS: atom_id res chain seq x y z
N VAL A 1 1.81 -2.54 -7.37
CA VAL A 1 2.61 -1.61 -8.22
C VAL A 1 4.10 -1.92 -7.99
N HIS A 2 4.92 -2.00 -9.04
CA HIS A 2 6.38 -2.18 -8.90
C HIS A 2 7.09 -0.89 -9.30
N PHE A 3 7.86 -0.31 -8.38
CA PHE A 3 8.64 0.88 -8.63
C PHE A 3 10.12 0.54 -8.67
N LEU A 4 10.75 0.74 -9.83
CA LEU A 4 12.19 0.51 -10.02
C LEU A 4 12.99 1.61 -9.33
N VAL A 5 14.00 1.23 -8.55
CA VAL A 5 14.75 2.18 -7.71
C VAL A 5 16.26 1.92 -7.84
N PRO A 6 17.08 2.95 -8.09
CA PRO A 6 18.53 2.85 -8.00
C PRO A 6 18.99 2.36 -6.62
N PRO A 7 19.99 1.46 -6.51
CA PRO A 7 20.41 0.92 -5.22
C PRO A 7 20.82 1.96 -4.18
N ASP A 8 21.52 3.02 -4.59
CA ASP A 8 21.94 4.14 -3.75
C ASP A 8 20.75 4.99 -3.26
N ALA A 9 19.60 4.91 -3.93
CA ALA A 9 18.36 5.60 -3.59
C ALA A 9 17.38 4.77 -2.76
N PHE A 10 17.68 3.49 -2.53
CA PHE A 10 16.67 2.55 -2.07
C PHE A 10 16.07 2.92 -0.72
N ALA A 11 16.90 3.27 0.27
CA ALA A 11 16.42 3.60 1.62
C ALA A 11 15.45 4.80 1.60
N ARG A 12 15.89 5.90 0.97
CA ARG A 12 15.12 7.15 0.91
C ARG A 12 13.81 6.99 0.15
N VAL A 13 13.80 6.26 -0.97
CA VAL A 13 12.55 5.99 -1.70
C VAL A 13 11.65 5.03 -0.93
N TYR A 14 12.19 3.97 -0.31
CA TYR A 14 11.40 3.02 0.48
C TYR A 14 10.74 3.70 1.68
N ASN A 15 11.47 4.55 2.41
CA ASN A 15 10.93 5.31 3.53
C ASN A 15 9.84 6.28 3.06
N ALA A 16 10.01 6.95 1.92
CA ALA A 16 8.97 7.82 1.37
C ALA A 16 7.71 7.03 0.94
N VAL A 17 7.88 5.84 0.36
CA VAL A 17 6.76 4.93 0.07
C VAL A 17 6.04 4.54 1.36
N GLN A 18 6.76 4.15 2.40
CA GLN A 18 6.17 3.80 3.71
C GLN A 18 5.40 4.97 4.32
N LEU A 19 5.96 6.19 4.29
CA LEU A 19 5.33 7.40 4.82
C LEU A 19 4.03 7.74 4.10
N THR A 20 3.99 7.56 2.78
CA THR A 20 2.89 8.02 1.91
C THR A 20 1.82 6.95 1.66
N THR A 21 2.12 5.66 1.86
CA THR A 21 1.16 4.56 1.70
C THR A 21 -0.19 4.79 2.40
N PRO A 22 -0.26 5.27 3.66
CA PRO A 22 -1.53 5.49 4.34
C PRO A 22 -2.46 6.47 3.59
N LEU A 23 -1.89 7.51 2.95
CA LEU A 23 -2.67 8.50 2.21
C LEU A 23 -3.32 7.88 0.98
N ALA A 24 -2.54 7.15 0.19
CA ALA A 24 -3.04 6.47 -1.00
C ALA A 24 -4.08 5.39 -0.63
N LEU A 25 -3.87 4.68 0.49
CA LEU A 25 -4.78 3.66 0.99
C LEU A 25 -6.13 4.23 1.41
N ALA A 26 -6.15 5.34 2.16
CA ALA A 26 -7.36 5.97 2.68
C ALA A 26 -8.38 6.31 1.58
N ALA A 27 -7.91 6.77 0.42
CA ALA A 27 -8.76 7.11 -0.72
C ALA A 27 -9.05 5.93 -1.67
N SER A 28 -8.52 4.73 -1.38
CA SER A 28 -8.59 3.57 -2.28
C SER A 28 -9.30 2.37 -1.65
N THR A 29 -9.78 2.48 -0.41
CA THR A 29 -10.44 1.40 0.33
C THR A 29 -11.60 0.78 -0.44
N ASN A 30 -11.67 -0.56 -0.47
CA ASN A 30 -12.61 -1.30 -1.32
C ASN A 30 -13.12 -2.64 -0.75
N SER A 31 -12.74 -3.01 0.48
CA SER A 31 -13.22 -4.26 1.09
C SER A 31 -13.95 -4.02 2.42
N PRO A 32 -15.12 -3.36 2.42
CA PRO A 32 -15.84 -2.97 3.63
C PRO A 32 -16.61 -4.09 4.33
N THR A 33 -16.85 -5.21 3.64
CA THR A 33 -17.74 -6.28 4.09
C THR A 33 -17.04 -7.63 4.07
N PHE A 34 -17.22 -8.44 5.13
CA PHE A 34 -16.73 -9.83 5.19
C PHE A 34 -17.79 -10.72 5.85
N LEU A 35 -18.07 -11.88 5.24
CA LEU A 35 -19.14 -12.80 5.68
C LEU A 35 -20.51 -12.11 5.90
N GLY A 36 -20.76 -11.06 5.12
CA GLY A 36 -21.96 -10.22 5.16
C GLY A 36 -21.99 -9.18 6.28
N HIS A 37 -20.95 -9.06 7.10
CA HIS A 37 -20.84 -8.05 8.15
C HIS A 37 -20.01 -6.86 7.67
N ARG A 38 -20.46 -5.66 8.01
CA ARG A 38 -19.67 -4.42 7.87
C ARG A 38 -18.51 -4.45 8.85
N LEU A 39 -17.31 -4.19 8.36
CA LEU A 39 -16.06 -4.15 9.13
C LEU A 39 -15.28 -2.87 8.79
N TRP A 40 -13.97 -2.97 8.59
CA TRP A 40 -13.10 -1.85 8.20
C TRP A 40 -13.36 -1.50 6.74
N ASP A 41 -13.18 -0.23 6.39
CA ASP A 41 -13.25 0.24 4.99
C ASP A 41 -12.33 -0.58 4.05
N GLU A 42 -11.17 -1.02 4.55
CA GLU A 42 -10.28 -1.97 3.91
C GLU A 42 -9.98 -3.17 4.82
N THR A 43 -11.01 -3.99 5.08
CA THR A 43 -10.93 -5.22 5.88
C THR A 43 -9.83 -6.19 5.44
N ARG A 44 -9.49 -6.27 4.15
CA ARG A 44 -8.42 -7.13 3.63
C ARG A 44 -7.10 -6.95 4.37
N VAL A 45 -6.79 -5.73 4.83
CA VAL A 45 -5.56 -5.46 5.59
C VAL A 45 -5.53 -6.25 6.90
N ALA A 46 -6.62 -6.19 7.68
CA ALA A 46 -6.73 -6.91 8.94
C ALA A 46 -6.92 -8.42 8.73
N LEU A 47 -7.76 -8.80 7.76
CA LEU A 47 -8.08 -10.20 7.45
C LEU A 47 -6.86 -10.95 6.96
N PHE A 48 -6.10 -10.41 6.01
CA PHE A 48 -4.93 -11.10 5.46
C PHE A 48 -3.90 -11.34 6.56
N LYS A 49 -3.67 -10.35 7.42
CA LYS A 49 -2.75 -10.47 8.56
C LYS A 49 -3.08 -11.63 9.50
N GLN A 50 -4.37 -11.93 9.70
CA GLN A 50 -4.82 -13.02 10.57
C GLN A 50 -4.89 -14.36 9.83
N SER A 51 -5.32 -14.36 8.56
CA SER A 51 -5.61 -15.57 7.79
C SER A 51 -4.39 -16.46 7.48
N VAL A 52 -3.19 -15.85 7.43
CA VAL A 52 -1.93 -16.56 7.16
C VAL A 52 -0.96 -16.46 8.34
N ASP A 53 -1.48 -16.16 9.53
CA ASP A 53 -0.67 -16.11 10.74
C ASP A 53 -0.31 -17.52 11.19
N SER A 54 0.92 -17.94 10.88
CA SER A 54 1.45 -19.26 11.22
C SER A 54 2.09 -19.31 12.61
N ARG A 55 1.93 -18.26 13.43
CA ARG A 55 2.55 -18.21 14.76
C ARG A 55 1.81 -19.17 15.71
N PRO A 56 2.52 -19.89 16.59
CA PRO A 56 1.89 -20.77 17.57
C PRO A 56 0.96 -19.97 18.50
N VAL A 57 -0.18 -20.57 18.85
CA VAL A 57 -1.20 -19.94 19.71
C VAL A 57 -0.78 -20.00 21.19
N GLU A 58 0.10 -20.94 21.53
CA GLU A 58 0.60 -21.11 22.89
C GLU A 58 1.32 -19.86 23.39
N ALA A 59 1.27 -19.66 24.71
CA ALA A 59 1.94 -18.56 25.39
C ALA A 59 3.47 -18.69 25.29
N GLN A 60 4.02 -18.28 24.15
CA GLN A 60 5.44 -17.97 24.05
C GLN A 60 5.72 -16.76 24.96
N ARG A 61 6.80 -16.83 25.73
CA ARG A 61 7.29 -15.69 26.54
C ARG A 61 7.56 -14.44 25.69
N TRP A 62 7.80 -14.64 24.40
CA TRP A 62 8.04 -13.60 23.40
C TRP A 62 7.23 -13.92 22.15
N ARG A 63 6.54 -12.92 21.57
CA ARG A 63 5.76 -13.10 20.34
C ARG A 63 6.61 -12.71 19.13
N ALA A 64 6.90 -13.69 18.29
CA ALA A 64 7.50 -13.43 16.99
C ALA A 64 6.65 -12.48 16.14
N PRO A 65 7.26 -11.67 15.25
CA PRO A 65 6.54 -10.83 14.31
C PRO A 65 5.69 -11.68 13.36
N ALA A 66 4.56 -11.13 12.91
CA ALA A 66 3.75 -11.78 11.87
C ALA A 66 4.42 -11.62 10.50
N ARG A 67 4.26 -12.63 9.63
CA ARG A 67 4.76 -12.56 8.23
C ARG A 67 4.07 -11.47 7.42
N VAL A 68 2.82 -11.15 7.75
CA VAL A 68 2.10 -10.01 7.20
C VAL A 68 2.31 -8.82 8.12
N SER A 69 2.99 -7.78 7.64
CA SER A 69 3.30 -6.61 8.45
C SER A 69 3.44 -5.34 7.63
N PHE A 70 3.36 -4.20 8.31
CA PHE A 70 3.74 -2.91 7.74
C PHE A 70 5.27 -2.78 7.61
N GLY A 71 6.03 -3.53 8.40
CA GLY A 71 7.47 -3.40 8.60
C GLY A 71 7.81 -3.29 10.08
N HIS A 72 9.10 -3.19 10.41
CA HIS A 72 9.60 -3.14 11.79
C HIS A 72 10.51 -1.93 12.09
N GLY A 73 10.71 -1.03 11.13
CA GLY A 73 11.53 0.16 11.29
C GLY A 73 11.73 0.91 9.99
N TRP A 74 12.28 2.12 10.09
CA TRP A 74 12.79 2.88 8.94
C TRP A 74 14.06 2.23 8.40
N VAL A 75 14.22 2.21 7.08
CA VAL A 75 15.43 1.71 6.41
C VAL A 75 16.53 2.76 6.54
N ARG A 76 17.76 2.36 6.86
CA ARG A 76 18.84 3.31 7.17
C ARG A 76 19.82 3.49 6.02
N SER A 77 20.17 2.39 5.36
CA SER A 77 21.24 2.30 4.36
C SER A 77 20.71 1.79 3.03
N GLY A 78 19.89 0.73 3.02
CA GLY A 78 19.36 0.21 1.76
C GLY A 78 18.62 -1.12 1.85
N ALA A 79 18.33 -1.71 0.68
CA ALA A 79 17.50 -2.91 0.55
C ALA A 79 18.04 -4.13 1.31
N PHE A 80 19.36 -4.23 1.50
CA PHE A 80 19.98 -5.34 2.22
C PHE A 80 19.39 -5.54 3.62
N GLU A 81 19.12 -4.46 4.35
CA GLU A 81 18.53 -4.53 5.70
C GLU A 81 17.17 -5.24 5.69
N LEU A 82 16.37 -4.99 4.65
CA LEU A 82 15.05 -5.61 4.50
C LEU A 82 15.15 -7.10 4.15
N PHE A 83 16.18 -7.50 3.39
CA PHE A 83 16.46 -8.90 3.08
C PHE A 83 16.99 -9.64 4.30
N GLN A 84 17.99 -9.07 4.98
CA GLN A 84 18.56 -9.60 6.22
C GLN A 84 17.49 -9.73 7.30
N GLU A 85 16.66 -8.70 7.50
CA GLU A 85 15.55 -8.74 8.47
C GLU A 85 14.65 -9.96 8.22
N ALA A 86 14.30 -10.24 6.96
CA ALA A 86 13.42 -11.37 6.65
C ALA A 86 14.08 -12.72 6.96
N VAL A 87 15.37 -12.86 6.67
CA VAL A 87 16.14 -14.09 6.95
C VAL A 87 16.33 -14.27 8.46
N SER A 88 16.58 -13.19 9.20
CA SER A 88 16.80 -13.24 10.65
C SER A 88 15.52 -13.48 11.45
N LEU A 89 14.38 -12.94 11.01
CA LEU A 89 13.12 -13.01 11.78
C LEU A 89 12.24 -14.20 11.42
N PHE A 90 12.33 -14.74 10.21
CA PHE A 90 11.38 -15.74 9.74
C PHE A 90 12.09 -17.01 9.27
N PRO A 91 11.72 -18.19 9.77
CA PRO A 91 12.21 -19.45 9.23
C PRO A 91 11.69 -19.68 7.80
N PRO A 92 12.39 -20.41 6.92
CA PRO A 92 11.89 -20.77 5.60
C PRO A 92 10.60 -21.62 5.69
N LEU A 93 9.59 -21.31 4.86
CA LEU A 93 8.37 -22.15 4.74
C LEU A 93 8.51 -23.24 3.69
N LEU A 94 9.26 -22.98 2.64
CA LEU A 94 9.47 -23.89 1.51
C LEU A 94 10.95 -24.27 1.49
N PRO A 95 11.31 -25.52 1.84
CA PRO A 95 12.70 -25.98 1.88
C PRO A 95 13.18 -26.37 0.48
N VAL A 96 13.02 -25.48 -0.50
CA VAL A 96 13.51 -25.68 -1.86
C VAL A 96 14.89 -25.04 -1.95
N LEU A 97 15.88 -25.86 -2.28
CA LEU A 97 17.26 -25.45 -2.48
C LEU A 97 17.53 -25.34 -3.99
N SER A 98 18.39 -24.41 -4.36
CA SER A 98 18.93 -24.28 -5.70
C SER A 98 20.32 -24.93 -5.77
N ASP A 99 20.70 -25.38 -6.96
CA ASP A 99 22.04 -25.94 -7.22
C ASP A 99 23.11 -24.83 -7.41
N GLU A 100 22.74 -23.56 -7.35
CA GLU A 100 23.65 -22.41 -7.48
C GLU A 100 24.49 -22.24 -6.21
N ASP A 101 25.80 -22.03 -6.34
CA ASP A 101 26.62 -21.42 -5.29
C ASP A 101 26.72 -19.90 -5.56
N PRO A 102 26.02 -19.05 -4.80
CA PRO A 102 26.03 -17.60 -5.05
C PRO A 102 27.40 -16.96 -4.86
N ALA A 103 28.25 -17.52 -3.99
CA ALA A 103 29.58 -16.98 -3.70
C ALA A 103 30.54 -17.23 -4.87
N GLU A 104 30.46 -18.42 -5.49
CA GLU A 104 31.24 -18.71 -6.70
C GLU A 104 30.82 -17.82 -7.88
N VAL A 105 29.50 -17.63 -8.10
CA VAL A 105 28.98 -16.75 -9.15
C VAL A 105 29.47 -15.32 -8.93
N GLN A 106 29.41 -14.82 -7.70
CA GLN A 106 29.88 -13.48 -7.36
C GLN A 106 31.40 -13.34 -7.52
N ALA A 107 32.19 -14.32 -7.09
CA ALA A 107 33.65 -14.33 -7.26
C ALA A 107 34.07 -14.32 -8.74
N GLY A 108 33.26 -14.94 -9.61
CA GLY A 108 33.40 -14.88 -11.08
C GLY A 108 32.95 -13.56 -11.71
N GLY A 109 32.50 -12.58 -10.93
CA GLY A 109 31.99 -11.29 -11.42
C GLY A 109 30.56 -11.35 -11.95
N GLY A 110 29.85 -12.45 -11.74
CA GLY A 110 28.44 -12.63 -12.09
C GLY A 110 27.48 -12.08 -11.04
N ILE A 111 26.19 -12.09 -11.38
CA ILE A 111 25.10 -11.73 -10.47
C ILE A 111 24.35 -13.01 -10.13
N PRO A 112 24.38 -13.48 -8.88
CA PRO A 112 23.71 -14.71 -8.49
C PRO A 112 22.19 -14.57 -8.59
N ASN A 113 21.52 -15.67 -8.91
CA ASN A 113 20.07 -15.73 -8.99
C ASN A 113 19.41 -15.58 -7.63
N LEU A 114 20.07 -16.01 -6.55
CA LEU A 114 19.59 -15.96 -5.17
C LEU A 114 18.19 -16.61 -5.03
N GLY A 115 18.06 -17.84 -5.55
CA GLY A 115 16.78 -18.55 -5.65
C GLY A 115 16.08 -18.74 -4.31
N GLU A 116 16.82 -19.19 -3.28
CA GLU A 116 16.30 -19.42 -1.93
C GLU A 116 15.88 -18.10 -1.27
N LEU A 117 16.70 -17.05 -1.40
CA LEU A 117 16.37 -15.74 -0.84
C LEU A 117 15.09 -15.19 -1.48
N ARG A 118 14.97 -15.23 -2.81
CA ARG A 118 13.79 -14.74 -3.54
C ARG A 118 12.55 -15.55 -3.18
N LEU A 119 12.68 -16.87 -3.06
CA LEU A 119 11.58 -17.73 -2.60
C LEU A 119 11.17 -17.38 -1.16
N HIS A 120 12.13 -17.20 -0.25
CA HIS A 120 11.88 -16.81 1.13
C HIS A 120 11.17 -15.46 1.23
N GLN A 121 11.62 -14.44 0.48
CA GLN A 121 10.96 -13.14 0.37
C GLN A 121 9.53 -13.27 -0.18
N GLY A 122 9.27 -14.26 -1.04
CA GLY A 122 7.94 -14.64 -1.51
C GLY A 122 6.96 -15.02 -0.39
N THR A 123 7.49 -15.49 0.75
CA THR A 123 6.73 -15.97 1.92
C THR A 123 6.73 -15.01 3.12
N VAL A 124 7.27 -13.81 2.94
CA VAL A 124 7.20 -12.70 3.90
C VAL A 124 6.42 -11.56 3.23
N TRP A 125 5.22 -11.29 3.75
CA TRP A 125 4.22 -10.45 3.10
C TRP A 125 4.15 -9.05 3.71
N ARG A 126 5.22 -8.27 3.53
CA ARG A 126 5.18 -6.84 3.87
C ARG A 126 4.26 -6.07 2.92
N TRP A 127 3.59 -5.04 3.42
CA TRP A 127 2.71 -4.19 2.61
C TRP A 127 3.45 -3.36 1.56
N ASN A 128 4.70 -2.99 1.83
CA ASN A 128 5.67 -2.60 0.82
C ASN A 128 6.87 -3.54 0.93
N ARG A 129 7.36 -4.06 -0.20
CA ARG A 129 8.38 -5.12 -0.22
C ARG A 129 9.54 -4.76 -1.12
N ALA A 130 10.76 -4.94 -0.61
CA ALA A 130 11.95 -4.90 -1.43
C ALA A 130 12.03 -6.15 -2.30
N ILE A 131 12.30 -5.96 -3.57
CA ILE A 131 12.45 -7.03 -4.57
C ILE A 131 13.83 -6.90 -5.19
N PHE A 132 14.59 -7.98 -5.17
CA PHE A 132 15.77 -8.18 -6.00
C PHE A 132 15.40 -9.06 -7.19
N ASP A 133 15.89 -8.70 -8.36
CA ASP A 133 15.73 -9.45 -9.59
C ASP A 133 17.06 -9.49 -10.35
N PRO A 134 17.65 -10.67 -10.60
CA PRO A 134 18.95 -10.79 -11.25
C PRO A 134 18.92 -10.46 -12.75
N ALA A 135 17.74 -10.35 -13.35
CA ALA A 135 17.61 -10.09 -14.78
C ALA A 135 18.25 -8.77 -15.20
N SER A 136 18.82 -8.75 -16.41
CA SER A 136 19.40 -7.56 -17.05
C SER A 136 20.47 -6.85 -16.22
N GLY A 137 21.35 -7.60 -15.56
CA GLY A 137 22.41 -7.00 -14.75
C GLY A 137 21.99 -6.64 -13.32
N GLY A 138 20.87 -7.19 -12.83
CA GLY A 138 20.43 -7.03 -11.46
C GLY A 138 19.73 -5.69 -11.20
N HIS A 139 18.55 -5.73 -10.60
CA HIS A 139 17.83 -4.51 -10.23
C HIS A 139 17.01 -4.65 -8.95
N LEU A 140 16.73 -3.50 -8.34
CA LEU A 140 15.92 -3.39 -7.13
C LEU A 140 14.59 -2.71 -7.42
N ARG A 141 13.52 -3.26 -6.84
CA ARG A 141 12.18 -2.65 -6.91
C ARG A 141 11.54 -2.59 -5.54
N ILE A 142 10.63 -1.63 -5.40
CA ILE A 142 9.67 -1.59 -4.30
C ILE A 142 8.34 -2.07 -4.86
N GLU A 143 7.85 -3.19 -4.34
CA GLU A 143 6.52 -3.68 -4.61
C GLU A 143 5.54 -3.11 -3.59
N MET A 144 4.68 -2.19 -4.04
CA MET A 144 3.62 -1.59 -3.23
C MET A 144 2.36 -2.47 -3.32
N ARG A 145 2.02 -3.11 -2.20
CA ARG A 145 0.97 -4.15 -2.08
C ARG A 145 -0.20 -3.71 -1.21
N ALA A 146 -0.10 -2.52 -0.62
CA ALA A 146 -1.12 -1.95 0.26
C ALA A 146 -2.42 -1.61 -0.48
N LEU A 147 -2.33 -1.06 -1.70
CA LEU A 147 -3.50 -0.68 -2.48
C LEU A 147 -4.34 -1.92 -2.85
N PRO A 148 -5.67 -1.89 -2.64
CA PRO A 148 -6.53 -2.95 -3.12
C PRO A 148 -6.71 -2.89 -4.63
N SER A 149 -7.27 -3.95 -5.20
CA SER A 149 -7.94 -3.82 -6.50
C SER A 149 -9.04 -2.77 -6.39
N GLY A 150 -9.03 -1.80 -7.30
CA GLY A 150 -10.08 -0.79 -7.42
C GLY A 150 -11.23 -1.27 -8.30
N PRO A 151 -12.37 -0.55 -8.29
CA PRO A 151 -13.53 -0.87 -9.13
C PRO A 151 -13.22 -0.83 -10.62
N THR A 152 -12.33 0.06 -11.06
CA THR A 152 -11.98 0.23 -12.47
C THR A 152 -10.47 0.35 -12.68
N PRO A 153 -9.98 0.08 -13.91
CA PRO A 153 -8.58 0.33 -14.25
C PRO A 153 -8.14 1.78 -14.01
N VAL A 154 -8.99 2.76 -14.34
CA VAL A 154 -8.64 4.17 -14.13
C VAL A 154 -8.55 4.51 -12.65
N ASP A 155 -9.41 3.94 -11.81
CA ASP A 155 -9.35 4.14 -10.36
C ASP A 155 -8.06 3.58 -9.75
N MET A 156 -7.61 2.41 -10.22
CA MET A 156 -6.35 1.79 -9.80
C MET A 156 -5.13 2.58 -10.28
N MET A 157 -5.15 3.05 -11.53
CA MET A 157 -4.07 3.87 -12.08
C MET A 157 -3.96 5.22 -11.36
N ALA A 158 -5.08 5.84 -11.00
CA ALA A 158 -5.11 7.11 -10.26
C ALA A 158 -4.45 6.97 -8.88
N ALA A 159 -4.79 5.91 -8.14
CA ALA A 159 -4.17 5.63 -6.84
C ALA A 159 -2.67 5.31 -6.95
N ALA A 160 -2.28 4.54 -7.97
CA ALA A 160 -0.88 4.24 -8.24
C ALA A 160 -0.08 5.49 -8.62
N ALA A 161 -0.64 6.37 -9.47
CA ALA A 161 0.00 7.62 -9.87
C ALA A 161 0.21 8.55 -8.67
N PHE A 162 -0.80 8.71 -7.81
CA PHE A 162 -0.66 9.48 -6.58
C PHE A 162 0.43 8.91 -5.67
N GLN A 163 0.42 7.60 -5.41
CA GLN A 163 1.39 6.97 -4.51
C GLN A 163 2.83 7.05 -5.05
N VAL A 164 3.03 6.74 -6.33
CA VAL A 164 4.36 6.79 -6.97
C VAL A 164 4.87 8.23 -7.03
N GLY A 165 4.03 9.16 -7.48
CA GLY A 165 4.37 10.57 -7.57
C GLY A 165 4.77 11.14 -6.21
N LEU A 166 3.92 10.97 -5.20
CA LEU A 166 4.17 11.54 -3.89
C LEU A 166 5.39 10.92 -3.21
N ALA A 167 5.56 9.59 -3.30
CA ALA A 167 6.74 8.93 -2.76
C ALA A 167 8.02 9.39 -3.45
N HIS A 168 7.99 9.59 -4.78
CA HIS A 168 9.14 10.12 -5.50
C HIS A 168 9.44 11.55 -5.05
N ALA A 169 8.46 12.45 -5.01
CA ALA A 169 8.67 13.85 -4.62
C ALA A 169 9.24 14.00 -3.21
N LEU A 170 8.77 13.18 -2.25
CA LEU A 170 9.19 13.27 -0.86
C LEU A 170 10.47 12.47 -0.52
N ARG A 171 11.09 11.80 -1.50
CA ARG A 171 12.25 10.91 -1.27
C ARG A 171 13.42 11.59 -0.57
N GLU A 172 13.70 12.86 -0.85
CA GLU A 172 14.80 13.59 -0.18
C GLU A 172 14.33 14.24 1.14
N GLU A 173 13.04 14.54 1.27
CA GLU A 173 12.46 15.14 2.47
C GLU A 173 12.30 14.14 3.61
N VAL A 174 12.03 12.87 3.29
CA VAL A 174 11.74 11.85 4.30
C VAL A 174 12.86 11.69 5.32
N GLU A 175 14.13 11.77 4.90
CA GLU A 175 15.30 11.66 5.78
C GLU A 175 15.35 12.79 6.83
N ARG A 176 14.77 13.95 6.53
CA ARG A 176 14.63 15.06 7.49
C ARG A 176 13.45 14.86 8.44
N CYS A 177 12.44 14.08 8.03
CA CYS A 177 11.22 13.85 8.80
C CYS A 177 11.34 12.67 9.77
N ILE A 178 11.99 11.56 9.37
CA ILE A 178 12.02 10.33 10.17
C ILE A 178 12.61 10.48 11.58
N PRO A 179 13.58 11.38 11.90
CA PRO A 179 14.06 11.55 13.26
C PRO A 179 12.97 12.06 14.22
N GLY A 180 12.03 12.86 13.71
CA GLY A 180 10.87 13.36 14.44
C GLY A 180 9.60 12.55 14.20
N PHE A 181 9.69 11.41 13.51
CA PHE A 181 8.54 10.59 13.15
C PHE A 181 8.82 9.11 13.47
N PRO A 182 8.63 8.68 14.73
CA PRO A 182 8.72 7.28 15.14
C PRO A 182 7.98 6.33 14.19
N PHE A 183 8.57 5.16 13.92
CA PHE A 183 8.03 4.21 12.94
C PHE A 183 6.64 3.70 13.31
N GLU A 184 6.34 3.62 14.61
CA GLU A 184 5.03 3.24 15.15
C GLU A 184 3.94 4.21 14.70
N TYR A 185 4.26 5.48 14.46
CA TYR A 185 3.29 6.46 13.93
C TYR A 185 2.95 6.18 12.47
N ALA A 186 3.93 5.79 11.66
CA ALA A 186 3.67 5.38 10.27
C ALA A 186 2.82 4.10 10.24
N GLN A 187 3.14 3.15 11.11
CA GLN A 187 2.35 1.93 11.27
C GLN A 187 0.92 2.25 11.73
N TRP A 188 0.76 3.14 12.71
CA TRP A 188 -0.54 3.57 13.21
C TRP A 188 -1.36 4.22 12.10
N ASN A 189 -0.76 5.16 11.34
CA ASN A 189 -1.41 5.79 10.19
C ASN A 189 -1.92 4.76 9.18
N PHE A 190 -1.11 3.76 8.85
CA PHE A 190 -1.49 2.70 7.90
C PHE A 190 -2.74 1.96 8.33
N TYR A 191 -2.81 1.51 9.59
CA TYR A 191 -4.00 0.80 10.08
C TYR A 191 -5.20 1.73 10.26
N ARG A 192 -4.99 3.02 10.60
CA ARG A 192 -6.07 4.01 10.66
C ARG A 192 -6.69 4.26 9.30
N ALA A 193 -5.86 4.46 8.28
CA ALA A 193 -6.31 4.59 6.90
C ALA A 193 -7.07 3.36 6.41
N ALA A 194 -6.59 2.15 6.73
CA ALA A 194 -7.31 0.91 6.40
C ALA A 194 -8.65 0.79 7.14
N GLN A 195 -8.70 1.21 8.41
CA GLN A 195 -9.89 1.09 9.24
C GLN A 195 -10.99 2.07 8.84
N SER A 196 -10.62 3.33 8.57
CA SER A 196 -11.55 4.46 8.49
C SER A 196 -11.56 5.15 7.13
N GLY A 197 -10.76 4.71 6.16
CA GLY A 197 -10.71 5.32 4.84
C GLY A 197 -10.43 6.82 4.91
N LEU A 198 -11.22 7.62 4.20
CA LEU A 198 -11.14 9.09 4.19
C LEU A 198 -11.55 9.75 5.52
N ASP A 199 -12.23 9.05 6.44
CA ASP A 199 -12.53 9.58 7.78
C ASP A 199 -11.35 9.44 8.76
N ALA A 200 -10.23 8.84 8.31
CA ALA A 200 -9.06 8.68 9.15
C ALA A 200 -8.42 10.04 9.50
N LYS A 201 -7.96 10.15 10.73
CA LYS A 201 -6.98 11.15 11.13
C LYS A 201 -5.59 10.50 11.19
N VAL A 202 -4.61 11.16 10.61
CA VAL A 202 -3.23 10.65 10.49
C VAL A 202 -2.25 11.64 11.11
N LEU A 203 -1.17 11.12 11.68
CA LEU A 203 -0.04 11.93 12.13
C LEU A 203 0.80 12.30 10.90
N TRP A 204 1.14 13.57 10.74
CA TRP A 204 1.96 14.03 9.62
C TRP A 204 3.14 14.90 10.10
N PRO A 205 4.34 14.77 9.50
CA PRO A 205 5.46 15.64 9.82
C PRO A 205 5.11 17.13 9.67
N SER A 206 5.54 17.95 10.63
CA SER A 206 5.39 19.39 10.62
C SER A 206 6.77 20.06 10.63
N SER A 207 6.89 21.19 9.94
CA SER A 207 8.10 22.02 9.96
C SER A 207 8.30 22.81 11.26
N ARG A 208 7.29 22.82 12.14
CA ARG A 208 7.32 23.50 13.45
C ARG A 208 7.02 22.51 14.57
N ALA A 209 7.71 22.67 15.70
CA ALA A 209 7.40 21.93 16.92
C ALA A 209 6.07 22.42 17.54
N PRO A 210 5.23 21.53 18.10
CA PRO A 210 5.41 20.07 18.13
C PRO A 210 5.15 19.40 16.75
N SER A 211 5.92 18.34 16.46
CA SER A 211 5.77 17.48 15.28
C SER A 211 5.88 16.00 15.72
N PRO A 212 5.11 15.07 15.11
CA PRO A 212 4.09 15.30 14.08
C PRO A 212 2.81 15.93 14.64
N VAL A 213 1.92 16.35 13.75
CA VAL A 213 0.57 16.84 14.08
C VAL A 213 -0.50 15.91 13.50
N GLU A 214 -1.61 15.72 14.21
CA GLU A 214 -2.75 14.96 13.70
C GLU A 214 -3.55 15.82 12.71
N ARG A 215 -3.89 15.24 11.55
CA ARG A 215 -4.64 15.92 10.47
C ARG A 215 -5.70 15.00 9.84
N PRO A 216 -6.83 15.54 9.35
CA PRO A 216 -7.72 14.81 8.46
C PRO A 216 -6.97 14.34 7.20
N VAL A 217 -7.14 13.06 6.85
CA VAL A 217 -6.34 12.45 5.77
C VAL A 217 -6.75 12.98 4.39
N ASP A 218 -8.02 13.29 4.20
CA ASP A 218 -8.59 13.86 2.98
C ASP A 218 -8.01 15.25 2.67
N GLU A 219 -8.01 16.15 3.64
CA GLU A 219 -7.38 17.48 3.52
C GLU A 219 -5.90 17.36 3.17
N LEU A 220 -5.19 16.46 3.86
CA LEU A 220 -3.77 16.22 3.62
C LEU A 220 -3.51 15.65 2.23
N ILE A 221 -4.35 14.72 1.74
CA ILE A 221 -4.25 14.19 0.38
C ILE A 221 -4.38 15.32 -0.64
N LEU A 222 -5.38 16.20 -0.49
CA LEU A 222 -5.61 17.30 -1.41
C LEU A 222 -4.45 18.30 -1.42
N GLU A 223 -3.86 18.58 -0.26
CA GLU A 223 -2.65 19.42 -0.13
C GLU A 223 -1.44 18.77 -0.82
N MET A 224 -1.32 17.45 -0.80
CA MET A 224 -0.17 16.72 -1.35
C MET A 224 -0.28 16.43 -2.85
N LEU A 225 -1.44 16.64 -3.48
CA LEU A 225 -1.62 16.42 -4.92
C LEU A 225 -0.60 17.16 -5.81
N PRO A 226 -0.27 18.45 -5.57
CA PRO A 226 0.77 19.14 -6.33
C PRO A 226 2.16 18.49 -6.20
N ARG A 227 2.51 17.97 -5.01
CA ARG A 227 3.76 17.23 -4.80
C ARG A 227 3.74 15.90 -5.56
N ALA A 228 2.59 15.23 -5.62
CA ALA A 228 2.45 14.03 -6.44
C ALA A 228 2.65 14.31 -7.93
N ASP A 229 2.10 15.39 -8.47
CA ASP A 229 2.34 15.82 -9.86
C ASP A 229 3.81 16.13 -10.12
N GLU A 230 4.46 16.87 -9.21
CA GLU A 230 5.90 17.16 -9.27
C GLU A 230 6.74 15.87 -9.35
N GLY A 231 6.44 14.88 -8.51
CA GLY A 231 7.17 13.62 -8.53
C GLY A 231 6.96 12.80 -9.79
N LEU A 232 5.75 12.82 -10.36
CA LEU A 232 5.48 12.19 -11.65
C LEU A 232 6.17 12.94 -12.82
N ASP A 233 6.26 14.27 -12.75
CA ASP A 233 6.99 15.10 -13.72
C ASP A 233 8.49 14.79 -13.71
N GLN A 234 9.10 14.69 -12.53
CA GLN A 234 10.50 14.28 -12.36
C GLN A 234 10.77 12.87 -12.90
N LEU A 235 9.76 11.99 -12.88
CA LEU A 235 9.83 10.65 -13.47
C LEU A 235 9.56 10.64 -14.99
N GLY A 236 9.27 11.79 -15.61
CA GLY A 236 9.03 11.92 -17.05
C GLY A 236 7.67 11.41 -17.52
N VAL A 237 6.68 11.30 -16.63
CA VAL A 237 5.31 10.90 -17.01
C VAL A 237 4.66 12.04 -17.78
N ASP A 238 3.98 11.75 -18.90
CA ASP A 238 3.34 12.77 -19.75
C ASP A 238 2.33 13.65 -18.98
N VAL A 239 2.34 14.96 -19.27
CA VAL A 239 1.51 15.96 -18.58
C VAL A 239 0.01 15.70 -18.71
N ALA A 240 -0.47 15.19 -19.85
CA ALA A 240 -1.89 14.90 -20.03
C ALA A 240 -2.29 13.68 -19.18
N GLU A 241 -1.41 12.67 -19.10
CA GLU A 241 -1.64 11.49 -18.27
C GLU A 241 -1.63 11.83 -16.77
N ARG A 242 -0.67 12.65 -16.31
CA ARG A 242 -0.63 13.10 -14.91
C ARG A 242 -1.90 13.87 -14.53
N ARG A 243 -2.30 14.85 -15.36
CA ARG A 243 -3.51 15.65 -15.13
C ARG A 243 -4.76 14.79 -15.08
N ARG A 244 -4.88 13.82 -15.99
CA ARG A 244 -6.02 12.89 -16.04
C ARG A 244 -6.09 12.02 -14.78
N LEU A 245 -4.99 11.36 -14.42
CA LEU A 245 -4.97 10.41 -13.30
C LEU A 245 -5.07 11.10 -11.94
N LEU A 246 -4.35 12.20 -11.72
CA LEU A 246 -4.43 12.96 -10.48
C LEU A 246 -5.76 13.73 -10.38
N GLY A 247 -6.38 14.09 -11.51
CA GLY A 247 -7.75 14.60 -11.56
C GLY A 247 -8.75 13.57 -11.02
N VAL A 248 -8.72 12.33 -11.53
CA VAL A 248 -9.59 11.25 -11.03
C VAL A 248 -9.39 11.00 -9.54
N PHE A 249 -8.14 11.02 -9.06
CA PHE A 249 -7.85 10.84 -7.64
C PHE A 249 -8.38 12.01 -6.79
N ARG A 250 -8.20 13.26 -7.26
CA ARG A 250 -8.74 14.47 -6.64
C ARG A 250 -10.26 14.39 -6.52
N ASP A 251 -10.95 14.18 -7.62
CA ASP A 251 -12.42 14.21 -7.69
C ASP A 251 -13.04 13.13 -6.79
N ARG A 252 -12.36 11.99 -6.64
CA ARG A 252 -12.75 10.94 -5.67
C ARG A 252 -12.66 11.43 -4.22
N VAL A 253 -11.58 12.12 -3.87
CA VAL A 253 -11.37 12.64 -2.51
C VAL A 253 -12.33 13.79 -2.21
N GLU A 254 -12.49 14.74 -3.15
CA GLU A 254 -13.38 15.90 -3.00
C GLU A 254 -14.86 15.48 -2.92
N SER A 255 -15.30 14.51 -3.73
CA SER A 255 -16.66 13.97 -3.64
C SER A 255 -16.88 13.07 -2.43
N GLY A 256 -15.80 12.61 -1.79
CA GLY A 256 -15.83 11.66 -0.69
C GLY A 256 -16.31 10.26 -1.09
N VAL A 257 -16.42 9.94 -2.38
CA VAL A 257 -16.93 8.66 -2.89
C VAL A 257 -15.78 7.68 -3.11
N THR A 258 -15.40 6.95 -2.05
CA THR A 258 -14.51 5.78 -2.18
C THR A 258 -15.31 4.52 -2.52
N PRO A 259 -14.65 3.46 -3.03
CA PRO A 259 -15.32 2.18 -3.25
C PRO A 259 -15.94 1.57 -1.98
N SER A 260 -15.28 1.67 -0.83
CA SER A 260 -15.85 1.23 0.45
C SER A 260 -17.12 2.02 0.82
N ARG A 261 -17.08 3.35 0.66
CA ARG A 261 -18.21 4.23 0.98
C ARG A 261 -19.39 4.03 0.04
N TRP A 262 -19.14 3.82 -1.26
CA TRP A 262 -20.18 3.48 -2.23
C TRP A 262 -20.90 2.19 -1.82
N GLN A 263 -20.15 1.13 -1.53
CA GLN A 263 -20.72 -0.16 -1.11
C GLN A 263 -21.53 -0.02 0.19
N HIS A 264 -21.03 0.74 1.17
CA HIS A 264 -21.76 1.02 2.40
C HIS A 264 -23.07 1.77 2.15
N ARG A 265 -23.05 2.82 1.35
CA ARG A 265 -24.24 3.62 1.01
C ARG A 265 -25.32 2.76 0.37
N VAL A 266 -24.95 2.01 -0.67
CA VAL A 266 -25.88 1.14 -1.41
C VAL A 266 -26.42 0.04 -0.51
N LEU A 267 -25.56 -0.61 0.27
CA LEU A 267 -25.97 -1.67 1.18
C LEU A 267 -26.97 -1.18 2.24
N GLU A 268 -26.74 -0.01 2.86
CA GLU A 268 -27.69 0.55 3.83
C GLU A 268 -29.00 0.97 3.17
N GLN A 269 -28.96 1.55 1.96
CA GLN A 269 -30.18 1.87 1.21
C GLN A 269 -31.02 0.62 0.92
N ARG A 270 -30.41 -0.47 0.48
CA ARG A 270 -31.12 -1.72 0.13
C ARG A 270 -31.62 -2.45 1.37
N LYS A 271 -30.83 -2.53 2.45
CA LYS A 271 -31.24 -3.13 3.73
C LYS A 271 -32.50 -2.50 4.34
N SER A 272 -32.85 -1.26 3.97
CA SER A 272 -34.11 -0.64 4.40
C SER A 272 -35.36 -1.24 3.73
N ARG A 273 -35.20 -2.03 2.65
CA ARG A 273 -36.28 -2.58 1.82
C ARG A 273 -36.24 -4.10 1.67
N MET A 274 -35.12 -4.76 1.96
CA MET A 274 -34.94 -6.19 1.77
C MET A 274 -34.03 -6.83 2.81
N HIS A 275 -34.01 -8.17 2.84
CA HIS A 275 -33.16 -8.92 3.74
C HIS A 275 -31.67 -8.72 3.41
N ARG A 276 -30.79 -8.86 4.41
CA ARG A 276 -29.35 -8.58 4.29
C ARG A 276 -28.68 -9.30 3.12
N GLN A 277 -29.02 -10.58 2.91
CA GLN A 277 -28.42 -11.38 1.84
C GLN A 277 -28.80 -10.89 0.45
N ASP A 278 -30.07 -10.48 0.25
CA ASP A 278 -30.53 -9.90 -1.01
C ASP A 278 -29.88 -8.53 -1.25
N ALA A 279 -29.78 -7.70 -0.21
CA ALA A 279 -29.13 -6.40 -0.30
C ALA A 279 -27.64 -6.50 -0.68
N LEU A 280 -26.93 -7.51 -0.17
CA LEU A 280 -25.53 -7.78 -0.53
C LEU A 280 -25.40 -8.24 -1.97
N ARG A 281 -26.31 -9.11 -2.43
CA ARG A 281 -26.33 -9.59 -3.81
C ARG A 281 -26.58 -8.45 -4.78
N GLU A 282 -27.63 -7.65 -4.57
CA GLU A 282 -27.95 -6.52 -5.44
C GLU A 282 -26.85 -5.45 -5.46
N MET A 283 -26.25 -5.14 -4.30
CA MET A 283 -25.11 -4.22 -4.24
C MET A 283 -23.94 -4.71 -5.08
N LEU A 284 -23.61 -6.02 -5.01
CA LEU A 284 -22.52 -6.60 -5.80
C LEU A 284 -22.84 -6.59 -7.31
N GLU A 285 -24.06 -6.94 -7.69
CA GLU A 285 -24.52 -6.90 -9.09
C GLU A 285 -24.40 -5.48 -9.66
N GLU A 286 -24.83 -4.47 -8.91
CA GLU A 286 -24.72 -3.06 -9.28
C GLU A 286 -23.24 -2.61 -9.35
N TYR A 287 -22.40 -3.03 -8.39
CA TYR A 287 -20.97 -2.74 -8.40
C TYR A 287 -20.28 -3.29 -9.64
N LEU A 288 -20.59 -4.54 -10.03
CA LEU A 288 -20.04 -5.18 -11.23
C LEU A 288 -20.50 -4.49 -12.51
N ALA A 289 -21.79 -4.14 -12.60
CA ALA A 289 -22.34 -3.43 -13.76
C ALA A 289 -21.70 -2.04 -13.94
N HIS A 290 -21.37 -1.35 -12.85
CA HIS A 290 -20.64 -0.10 -12.90
C HIS A 290 -19.15 -0.29 -13.25
N ALA A 291 -18.48 -1.28 -12.66
CA ALA A 291 -17.08 -1.59 -12.95
C ALA A 291 -16.85 -1.85 -14.46
N ASP A 292 -17.78 -2.55 -15.12
CA ASP A 292 -17.73 -2.85 -16.54
C ASP A 292 -17.80 -1.61 -17.44
N ARG A 293 -18.37 -0.50 -16.97
CA ARG A 293 -18.40 0.78 -17.71
C ARG A 293 -17.05 1.49 -17.72
N ARG A 294 -16.14 1.09 -16.84
CA ARG A 294 -14.79 1.66 -16.71
C ARG A 294 -14.74 3.16 -16.42
N LEU A 295 -15.86 3.73 -15.95
CA LEU A 295 -15.92 5.09 -15.43
C LEU A 295 -15.38 5.13 -14.00
N PRO A 296 -14.69 6.20 -13.59
CA PRO A 296 -14.21 6.30 -12.23
C PRO A 296 -15.38 6.31 -11.23
N ILE A 297 -15.17 5.77 -10.03
CA ILE A 297 -16.26 5.54 -9.08
C ILE A 297 -17.03 6.80 -8.65
N HIS A 298 -16.37 7.96 -8.63
CA HIS A 298 -17.03 9.22 -8.28
C HIS A 298 -18.06 9.67 -9.34
N GLU A 299 -18.02 9.11 -10.55
CA GLU A 299 -19.00 9.36 -11.62
C GLU A 299 -20.16 8.36 -11.62
N TRP A 300 -20.13 7.34 -10.76
CA TRP A 300 -21.18 6.32 -10.71
C TRP A 300 -22.48 6.94 -10.19
N ARG A 301 -23.47 7.01 -11.07
CA ARG A 301 -24.83 7.43 -10.73
C ARG A 301 -25.64 6.21 -10.31
N ASP A 302 -26.32 6.31 -9.17
CA ASP A 302 -27.23 5.27 -8.72
C ASP A 302 -28.29 5.00 -9.82
N HIS A 303 -28.53 3.73 -10.12
CA HIS A 303 -29.67 3.39 -10.98
C HIS A 303 -30.98 3.62 -10.21
N PRO A 304 -31.96 4.34 -10.79
CA PRO A 304 -33.24 4.60 -10.14
C PRO A 304 -34.00 3.30 -9.81
#